data_AF-A0A944QUE1-F1
#
_entry.id   AF-A0A944QUE1-F1
#
_cell.length_a   1.000
_cell.length_b   1.000
_cell.length_c   1.000
_cell.angle_alpha   90.00
_cell.angle_beta   90.00
_cell.angle_gamma   90.00
#
_symmetry.space_group_name_H-M   'P 1'
#
loop_
_entity.id
_entity.type
_entity.pdbx_description
1 polymer ?
#
loop_
_entity_poly.entity_id
_entity_poly.type
_entity_poly.pdbx_seq_one_letter_code
_entity_poly.pdbx_strand_id
1 'polypeptide(L)'
;MHRVKRALLAALAAWSLLGSYAVVAEVKAVRDARLGATDGRQNVAQDQSDGDAREVAELAPYAELDSLRGELSSLRLRYKELEQRLSNNGQGFAKDIGDVRRSVDSAFVQVKKLAKRYSELASKLDRTHEKVSETERLILEELRGNEALAAQARKLIETDVSRMQEKLDELSAALADEGMARADLAAKIEGQIARTSALESRLDALQDRTYWYWVVSIALMAAFLIIAGKLHEKQRGLRQEMMREIEGLDGSMKEDRVRFDEKLLELIDAQIVKAAVTTEEDHTLALKVADEIVRIQKNISRMDEGTKGLKQLAASVVRIQDNFAANGYEIVDMLEKPYVEGMRATVNYVSDENLDEGQQIISRIIKPQVNYQGVMIQSAQIEVSTGE
;
A
#
# COMPACT_ATOMS: atom_id res chain seq x y z
N MET A 1 -55.10 18.54 13.32
CA MET A 1 -56.16 19.17 12.49
C MET A 1 -57.57 18.56 12.62
N HIS A 2 -57.76 17.31 13.08
CA HIS A 2 -59.11 16.70 13.16
C HIS A 2 -60.01 17.17 14.33
N ARG A 3 -59.44 17.67 15.44
CA ARG A 3 -60.23 18.12 16.61
C ARG A 3 -60.81 19.54 16.43
N VAL A 4 -60.11 20.41 15.70
CA VAL A 4 -60.56 21.79 15.42
C VAL A 4 -61.72 21.79 14.41
N LYS A 5 -61.69 20.91 13.39
CA LYS A 5 -62.82 20.74 12.45
C LYS A 5 -64.11 20.26 13.12
N ARG A 6 -64.02 19.42 14.17
CA ARG A 6 -65.20 18.94 14.92
C ARG A 6 -65.80 20.03 15.82
N ALA A 7 -64.97 20.90 16.40
CA ALA A 7 -65.44 22.03 17.19
C ALA A 7 -66.16 23.10 16.33
N LEU A 8 -65.67 23.36 15.12
CA LEU A 8 -66.31 24.28 14.17
C LEU A 8 -67.66 23.75 13.64
N LEU A 9 -67.77 22.45 13.38
CA LEU A 9 -69.04 21.82 12.96
C LEU A 9 -70.09 21.80 14.09
N ALA A 10 -69.66 21.63 15.34
CA ALA A 10 -70.57 21.71 16.50
C ALA A 10 -71.05 23.15 16.75
N ALA A 11 -70.20 24.16 16.53
CA ALA A 11 -70.56 25.56 16.64
C ALA A 11 -71.54 26.02 15.53
N LEU A 12 -71.36 25.53 14.30
CA LEU A 12 -72.29 25.79 13.18
C LEU A 12 -73.67 25.12 13.39
N ALA A 13 -73.70 23.92 13.99
CA ALA A 13 -74.96 23.25 14.34
C ALA A 13 -75.71 23.98 15.48
N ALA A 14 -74.98 24.51 16.48
CA ALA A 14 -75.56 25.30 17.56
C ALA A 14 -76.11 26.66 17.09
N TRP A 15 -75.54 27.24 16.02
CA TRP A 15 -76.04 28.50 15.45
C TRP A 15 -77.32 28.31 14.60
N SER A 16 -77.52 27.12 14.04
CA SER A 16 -78.73 26.77 13.27
C SER A 16 -79.99 26.51 14.11
N LEU A 17 -79.86 26.34 15.43
CA LEU A 17 -80.96 26.01 16.35
C LEU A 17 -81.42 27.18 17.23
N LEU A 18 -80.75 28.34 17.16
CA LEU A 18 -81.12 29.56 17.89
C LEU A 18 -81.71 30.67 16.98
N GLY A 19 -81.86 30.39 15.68
CA GLY A 19 -82.32 31.35 14.67
C GLY A 19 -83.81 31.27 14.28
N SER A 20 -84.62 30.47 14.98
CA SER A 20 -86.04 30.28 14.65
C SER A 20 -86.93 30.49 15.87
N TYR A 21 -87.02 31.71 16.40
CA TYR A 21 -88.18 32.17 17.20
C TYR A 21 -88.09 33.69 17.46
N ALA A 22 -88.04 34.50 16.42
CA ALA A 22 -88.40 35.92 16.50
C ALA A 22 -88.67 36.46 15.09
N VAL A 23 -89.76 37.21 14.96
CA VAL A 23 -90.17 37.98 13.77
C VAL A 23 -90.85 37.16 12.66
N VAL A 24 -92.19 37.00 12.75
CA VAL A 24 -93.17 37.39 11.72
C VAL A 24 -94.55 37.41 12.40
N ALA A 25 -95.07 38.59 12.75
CA ALA A 25 -96.50 38.92 12.76
C ALA A 25 -96.66 40.38 13.23
N GLU A 26 -96.34 41.31 12.35
CA GLU A 26 -96.77 42.70 12.47
C GLU A 26 -97.98 42.94 11.54
N VAL A 27 -98.94 43.70 12.07
CA VAL A 27 -99.84 44.62 11.34
C VAL A 27 -100.89 43.99 10.42
N LYS A 28 -102.13 43.90 10.92
CA LYS A 28 -103.31 44.23 10.10
C LYS A 28 -104.48 44.79 10.90
N ALA A 29 -104.70 46.09 10.69
CA ALA A 29 -106.00 46.79 10.65
C ALA A 29 -106.81 46.95 11.95
N VAL A 30 -106.55 48.08 12.63
CA VAL A 30 -107.58 48.90 13.28
C VAL A 30 -108.16 49.87 12.23
N ARG A 31 -109.36 49.56 11.74
CA ARG A 31 -110.33 50.45 11.08
C ARG A 31 -111.57 49.57 10.93
N ASP A 32 -112.61 49.71 11.75
CA ASP A 32 -113.65 50.69 11.47
C ASP A 32 -114.28 51.25 12.74
N ALA A 33 -114.42 52.56 12.73
CA ALA A 33 -115.32 53.28 13.59
C ALA A 33 -116.62 53.56 12.82
N ARG A 34 -117.70 53.61 13.61
CA ARG A 34 -118.90 54.45 13.43
C ARG A 34 -120.06 53.86 12.62
N LEU A 35 -121.16 53.49 13.29
CA LEU A 35 -122.32 54.34 13.62
C LEU A 35 -123.54 53.48 14.02
N GLY A 36 -124.35 54.01 14.93
CA GLY A 36 -125.71 53.52 15.22
C GLY A 36 -125.86 53.07 16.67
N ALA A 37 -126.13 53.99 17.60
CA ALA A 37 -127.50 54.28 18.07
C ALA A 37 -127.88 53.34 19.23
N THR A 38 -127.64 53.76 20.47
CA THR A 38 -128.68 54.25 21.40
C THR A 38 -129.69 53.17 21.79
N ASP A 39 -129.61 52.65 23.01
CA ASP A 39 -130.68 52.86 24.01
C ASP A 39 -130.28 52.50 25.45
N GLY A 40 -130.92 53.18 26.42
CA GLY A 40 -131.06 52.95 27.87
C GLY A 40 -129.87 52.45 28.68
N ARG A 41 -129.23 53.23 29.60
CA ARG A 41 -129.69 53.60 30.97
C ARG A 41 -130.34 52.43 31.74
N GLN A 42 -130.03 52.10 32.99
CA GLN A 42 -129.34 52.85 34.05
C GLN A 42 -128.95 51.95 35.23
N ASN A 43 -128.11 52.54 36.08
CA ASN A 43 -127.47 52.04 37.30
C ASN A 43 -128.35 51.37 38.35
N VAL A 44 -127.65 50.54 39.13
CA VAL A 44 -128.01 49.86 40.38
C VAL A 44 -127.68 50.73 41.60
N ALA A 45 -128.50 50.54 42.66
CA ALA A 45 -128.34 50.87 44.09
C ALA A 45 -128.60 52.35 44.47
N GLN A 46 -129.43 52.70 45.45
CA GLN A 46 -129.61 52.25 46.85
C GLN A 46 -131.03 52.64 47.34
N ASP A 47 -131.81 51.81 48.06
CA ASP A 47 -131.77 51.44 49.50
C ASP A 47 -132.60 52.37 50.43
N GLN A 48 -133.43 51.71 51.27
CA GLN A 48 -134.24 52.13 52.45
C GLN A 48 -135.50 53.02 52.27
N SER A 49 -136.72 52.52 52.57
CA SER A 49 -137.40 52.38 53.90
C SER A 49 -137.68 53.76 54.53
N ASP A 50 -138.86 54.16 55.01
CA ASP A 50 -140.17 53.56 55.26
C ASP A 50 -141.19 54.73 55.47
N GLY A 51 -142.49 54.44 55.41
CA GLY A 51 -143.40 54.94 56.45
C GLY A 51 -144.26 56.19 56.19
N ASP A 52 -145.29 56.00 55.36
CA ASP A 52 -146.72 56.19 55.65
C ASP A 52 -147.37 57.54 56.06
N ALA A 53 -148.55 57.73 55.43
CA ALA A 53 -149.75 58.48 55.85
C ALA A 53 -149.71 60.04 55.88
N ARG A 54 -150.73 60.81 55.46
CA ARG A 54 -152.07 60.56 54.91
C ARG A 54 -152.70 61.92 54.47
N GLU A 55 -153.74 61.81 53.65
CA GLU A 55 -154.96 62.64 53.62
C GLU A 55 -154.95 64.10 53.10
N VAL A 56 -155.43 64.20 51.85
CA VAL A 56 -156.61 64.96 51.39
C VAL A 56 -157.27 65.91 52.41
N ALA A 57 -157.16 67.20 52.08
CA ALA A 57 -158.17 68.26 52.11
C ALA A 57 -159.33 68.18 53.13
N GLU A 58 -159.39 69.19 54.02
CA GLU A 58 -160.48 70.18 54.03
C GLU A 58 -160.16 71.38 54.93
N LEU A 59 -160.35 72.60 54.38
CA LEU A 59 -160.78 73.86 55.01
C LEU A 59 -159.92 74.52 56.13
N ALA A 60 -159.10 75.52 55.77
CA ALA A 60 -159.12 76.91 56.29
C ALA A 60 -157.83 77.70 55.89
N PRO A 61 -157.90 79.02 55.59
CA PRO A 61 -156.80 79.79 54.99
C PRO A 61 -155.81 80.37 56.03
N TYR A 62 -154.58 80.71 55.58
CA TYR A 62 -153.48 81.49 56.23
C TYR A 62 -152.15 80.79 56.64
N ALA A 63 -151.79 79.61 56.11
CA ALA A 63 -150.50 78.94 56.42
C ALA A 63 -149.50 78.78 55.24
N GLU A 64 -149.85 79.12 53.99
CA GLU A 64 -149.03 78.83 52.78
C GLU A 64 -147.83 79.76 52.55
N LEU A 65 -147.77 80.93 53.20
CA LEU A 65 -146.70 81.92 52.94
C LEU A 65 -145.38 81.61 53.65
N ASP A 66 -145.41 80.95 54.81
CA ASP A 66 -144.20 80.61 55.56
C ASP A 66 -143.51 79.34 55.05
N SER A 67 -144.27 78.37 54.52
CA SER A 67 -143.72 77.17 53.88
C SER A 67 -142.96 77.51 52.59
N LEU A 68 -143.54 78.37 51.74
CA LEU A 68 -142.90 78.88 50.52
C LEU A 68 -141.60 79.66 50.82
N ARG A 69 -141.55 80.40 51.94
CA ARG A 69 -140.33 81.10 52.39
C ARG A 69 -139.24 80.13 52.86
N GLY A 70 -139.63 79.05 53.55
CA GLY A 70 -138.74 77.95 53.95
C GLY A 70 -138.17 77.19 52.74
N GLU A 71 -138.99 76.91 51.74
CA GLU A 71 -138.56 76.26 50.50
C GLU A 71 -137.59 77.14 49.71
N LEU A 72 -137.90 78.45 49.55
CA LEU A 72 -137.03 79.38 48.83
C LEU A 72 -135.65 79.53 49.50
N SER A 73 -135.59 79.51 50.83
CA SER A 73 -134.33 79.59 51.56
C SER A 73 -133.51 78.30 51.47
N SER A 74 -134.16 77.13 51.52
CA SER A 74 -133.49 75.83 51.29
C SER A 74 -132.97 75.69 49.85
N LEU A 75 -133.71 76.20 48.86
CA LEU A 75 -133.32 76.20 47.46
C LEU A 75 -132.14 77.14 47.22
N ARG A 76 -132.13 78.32 47.86
CA ARG A 76 -131.00 79.25 47.82
C ARG A 76 -129.74 78.65 48.44
N LEU A 77 -129.89 77.89 49.53
CA LEU A 77 -128.78 77.18 50.17
C LEU A 77 -128.25 76.06 49.26
N ARG A 78 -129.13 75.25 48.67
CA ARG A 78 -128.76 74.21 47.69
C ARG A 78 -128.08 74.81 46.46
N TYR A 79 -128.55 75.95 45.96
CA TYR A 79 -127.92 76.65 44.85
C TYR A 79 -126.50 77.09 45.21
N LYS A 80 -126.31 77.68 46.39
CA LYS A 80 -125.00 78.11 46.88
C LYS A 80 -124.04 76.93 47.10
N GLU A 81 -124.56 75.80 47.60
CA GLU A 81 -123.80 74.56 47.77
C GLU A 81 -123.43 73.95 46.41
N LEU A 82 -124.34 73.97 45.44
CA LEU A 82 -124.09 73.49 44.08
C LEU A 82 -123.07 74.37 43.35
N GLU A 83 -123.15 75.68 43.51
CA GLU A 83 -122.17 76.65 43.01
C GLU A 83 -120.79 76.43 43.64
N GLN A 84 -120.73 76.18 44.95
CA GLN A 84 -119.49 75.84 45.64
C GLN A 84 -118.92 74.50 45.18
N ARG A 85 -119.75 73.47 44.97
CA ARG A 85 -119.31 72.17 44.42
C ARG A 85 -118.82 72.30 42.98
N LEU A 86 -119.50 73.10 42.15
CA LEU A 86 -119.06 73.39 40.78
C LEU A 86 -117.72 74.15 40.77
N SER A 87 -117.53 75.11 41.67
CA SER A 87 -116.27 75.84 41.83
C SER A 87 -115.14 74.92 42.30
N ASN A 88 -115.37 74.12 43.33
CA ASN A 88 -114.39 73.15 43.86
C ASN A 88 -114.03 72.08 42.80
N ASN A 89 -115.02 71.56 42.08
CA ASN A 89 -114.79 70.63 40.98
C ASN A 89 -114.03 71.31 39.83
N GLY A 90 -114.40 72.56 39.47
CA GLY A 90 -113.69 73.33 38.45
C GLY A 90 -112.22 73.59 38.81
N GLN A 91 -111.94 73.91 40.07
CA GLN A 91 -110.57 74.04 40.59
C GLN A 91 -109.83 72.69 40.63
N GLY A 92 -110.52 71.61 41.01
CA GLY A 92 -109.98 70.24 40.98
C GLY A 92 -109.58 69.82 39.58
N PHE A 93 -110.49 69.96 38.60
CA PHE A 93 -110.20 69.68 37.19
C PHE A 93 -109.08 70.56 36.63
N ALA A 94 -109.05 71.85 36.95
CA ALA A 94 -107.96 72.73 36.52
C ALA A 94 -106.60 72.28 37.07
N LYS A 95 -106.55 71.82 38.32
CA LYS A 95 -105.35 71.26 38.94
C LYS A 95 -104.93 69.96 38.26
N ASP A 96 -105.86 69.02 38.07
CA ASP A 96 -105.59 67.73 37.44
C ASP A 96 -105.09 67.90 35.99
N ILE A 97 -105.71 68.81 35.22
CA ILE A 97 -105.24 69.18 33.86
C ILE A 97 -103.82 69.78 33.92
N GLY A 98 -103.54 70.63 34.92
CA GLY A 98 -102.20 71.19 35.13
C GLY A 98 -101.14 70.14 35.48
N ASP A 99 -101.49 69.14 36.27
CA ASP A 99 -100.61 68.02 36.64
C ASP A 99 -100.35 67.09 35.44
N VAL A 100 -101.41 66.75 34.70
CA VAL A 100 -101.30 65.98 33.45
C VAL A 100 -100.42 66.71 32.44
N ARG A 101 -100.61 68.02 32.24
CA ARG A 101 -99.77 68.81 31.33
C ARG A 101 -98.29 68.77 31.73
N ARG A 102 -97.98 68.99 33.01
CA ARG A 102 -96.59 68.91 33.51
C ARG A 102 -95.99 67.51 33.32
N SER A 103 -96.78 66.46 33.52
CA SER A 103 -96.36 65.08 33.28
C SER A 103 -96.06 64.83 31.79
N VAL A 104 -96.93 65.29 30.89
CA VAL A 104 -96.75 65.20 29.43
C VAL A 104 -95.51 65.97 28.97
N ASP A 105 -95.31 67.20 29.47
CA ASP A 105 -94.13 68.01 29.14
C ASP A 105 -92.83 67.32 29.59
N SER A 106 -92.83 66.74 30.81
CA SER A 106 -91.71 65.94 31.32
C SER A 106 -91.45 64.71 30.46
N ALA A 107 -92.49 63.96 30.08
CA ALA A 107 -92.39 62.80 29.21
C ALA A 107 -91.83 63.18 27.84
N PHE A 108 -92.26 64.30 27.25
CA PHE A 108 -91.73 64.81 25.99
C PHE A 108 -90.23 65.13 26.07
N VAL A 109 -89.79 65.76 27.16
CA VAL A 109 -88.37 66.01 27.42
C VAL A 109 -87.58 64.70 27.53
N GLN A 110 -88.12 63.67 28.19
CA GLN A 110 -87.48 62.36 28.28
C GLN A 110 -87.39 61.66 26.92
N VAL A 111 -88.46 61.66 26.13
CA VAL A 111 -88.48 61.10 24.76
C VAL A 111 -87.44 61.80 23.89
N LYS A 112 -87.32 63.13 23.97
CA LYS A 112 -86.31 63.88 23.23
C LYS A 112 -84.88 63.51 23.65
N LYS A 113 -84.62 63.35 24.96
CA LYS A 113 -83.32 62.88 25.46
C LYS A 113 -83.02 61.46 24.97
N LEU A 114 -84.01 60.59 24.97
CA LEU A 114 -83.88 59.21 24.51
C LEU A 114 -83.60 59.14 23.01
N ALA A 115 -84.32 59.90 22.18
CA ALA A 115 -84.06 60.03 20.75
C ALA A 115 -82.63 60.50 20.46
N LYS A 116 -82.13 61.48 21.24
CA LYS A 116 -80.73 61.91 21.15
C LYS A 116 -79.76 60.76 21.46
N ARG A 117 -79.98 60.02 22.54
CA ARG A 117 -79.16 58.84 22.88
C ARG A 117 -79.19 57.77 21.79
N TYR A 118 -80.34 57.51 21.17
CA TYR A 118 -80.44 56.59 20.03
C TYR A 118 -79.61 57.07 18.84
N SER A 119 -79.67 58.37 18.50
CA SER A 119 -78.86 58.92 17.40
C SER A 119 -77.34 58.84 17.70
N GLU A 120 -76.93 59.12 18.94
CA GLU A 120 -75.53 58.98 19.36
C GLU A 120 -75.08 57.52 19.30
N LEU A 121 -75.92 56.58 19.75
CA LEU A 121 -75.64 55.15 19.71
C LEU A 121 -75.55 54.61 18.28
N ALA A 122 -76.45 55.02 17.39
CA ALA A 122 -76.40 54.66 15.97
C ALA A 122 -75.09 55.14 15.33
N SER A 123 -74.71 56.41 15.55
CA SER A 123 -73.44 56.94 15.01
C SER A 123 -72.20 56.21 15.57
N LYS A 124 -72.24 55.76 16.83
CA LYS A 124 -71.17 54.93 17.41
C LYS A 124 -71.12 53.55 16.76
N LEU A 125 -72.29 52.95 16.52
CA LEU A 125 -72.40 51.65 15.86
C LEU A 125 -71.82 51.69 14.43
N ASP A 126 -72.13 52.73 13.66
CA ASP A 126 -71.60 52.91 12.30
C ASP A 126 -70.08 53.04 12.32
N ARG A 127 -69.54 53.88 13.22
CA ARG A 127 -68.08 54.04 13.39
C ARG A 127 -67.40 52.73 13.81
N THR A 128 -68.05 51.93 14.66
CA THR A 128 -67.50 50.61 15.02
C THR A 128 -67.54 49.65 13.86
N HIS A 129 -68.60 49.66 13.05
CA HIS A 129 -68.72 48.81 11.88
C HIS A 129 -67.66 49.14 10.82
N GLU A 130 -67.41 50.43 10.59
CA GLU A 130 -66.35 50.90 9.70
C GLU A 130 -64.97 50.44 10.17
N LYS A 131 -64.66 50.63 11.46
CA LYS A 131 -63.39 50.14 12.05
C LYS A 131 -63.25 48.62 11.96
N VAL A 132 -64.32 47.88 12.20
CA VAL A 132 -64.31 46.41 12.07
C VAL A 132 -64.01 46.03 10.62
N SER A 133 -64.67 46.65 9.64
CA SER A 133 -64.43 46.38 8.22
C SER A 133 -63.00 46.72 7.79
N GLU A 134 -62.44 47.82 8.30
CA GLU A 134 -61.04 48.19 8.06
C GLU A 134 -60.08 47.15 8.66
N THR A 135 -60.31 46.72 9.91
CA THR A 135 -59.49 45.68 10.54
C THR A 135 -59.58 44.33 9.84
N GLU A 136 -60.76 43.94 9.36
CA GLU A 136 -60.93 42.71 8.58
C GLU A 136 -60.12 42.75 7.29
N ARG A 137 -60.10 43.91 6.59
CA ARG A 137 -59.29 44.09 5.38
C ARG A 137 -57.80 43.96 5.68
N LEU A 138 -57.31 44.62 6.73
CA LEU A 138 -55.90 44.56 7.13
C LEU A 138 -55.48 43.13 7.51
N ILE A 139 -56.31 42.42 8.28
CA ILE A 139 -56.06 41.02 8.66
C ILE A 139 -56.00 40.13 7.42
N LEU A 140 -56.91 40.32 6.45
CA LEU A 140 -56.90 39.55 5.20
C LEU A 140 -55.66 39.84 4.34
N GLU A 141 -55.19 41.08 4.32
CA GLU A 141 -53.96 41.46 3.61
C GLU A 141 -52.72 40.82 4.26
N GLU A 142 -52.60 40.91 5.58
CA GLU A 142 -51.50 40.30 6.34
C GLU A 142 -51.49 38.77 6.21
N LEU A 143 -52.67 38.13 6.25
CA LEU A 143 -52.82 36.69 6.00
C LEU A 143 -52.34 36.30 4.60
N ARG A 144 -52.74 37.04 3.57
CA ARG A 144 -52.26 36.80 2.19
C ARG A 144 -50.75 36.99 2.05
N GLY A 145 -50.20 38.02 2.69
CA GLY A 145 -48.76 38.26 2.72
C GLY A 145 -48.00 37.10 3.39
N ASN A 146 -48.50 36.63 4.52
CA ASN A 146 -47.89 35.50 5.25
C ASN A 146 -48.01 34.18 4.46
N GLU A 147 -49.14 33.91 3.81
CA GLU A 147 -49.29 32.75 2.91
C GLU A 147 -48.31 32.80 1.73
N ALA A 148 -48.12 33.98 1.12
CA ALA A 148 -47.17 34.17 0.04
C ALA A 148 -45.71 33.95 0.50
N LEU A 149 -45.33 34.49 1.66
CA LEU A 149 -44.03 34.27 2.28
C LEU A 149 -43.81 32.79 2.61
N ALA A 150 -44.81 32.11 3.17
CA ALA A 150 -44.76 30.69 3.46
C ALA A 150 -44.60 29.83 2.19
N ALA A 151 -45.27 30.20 1.10
CA ALA A 151 -45.12 29.54 -0.19
C ALA A 151 -43.71 29.74 -0.78
N GLN A 152 -43.16 30.95 -0.68
CA GLN A 152 -41.79 31.25 -1.12
C GLN A 152 -40.75 30.47 -0.30
N ALA A 153 -40.91 30.43 1.02
CA ALA A 153 -40.03 29.66 1.91
C ALA A 153 -40.06 28.17 1.58
N ARG A 154 -41.25 27.59 1.33
CA ARG A 154 -41.38 26.19 0.90
C ARG A 154 -40.66 25.91 -0.40
N LYS A 155 -40.81 26.78 -1.40
CA LYS A 155 -40.13 26.63 -2.69
C LYS A 155 -38.61 26.67 -2.55
N LEU A 156 -38.07 27.58 -1.73
CA LEU A 156 -36.64 27.67 -1.47
C LEU A 156 -36.11 26.41 -0.78
N ILE A 157 -36.82 25.95 0.26
CA ILE A 157 -36.48 24.71 0.98
C ILE A 157 -36.51 23.51 0.03
N GLU A 158 -37.51 23.41 -0.86
CA GLU A 158 -37.60 22.34 -1.84
C GLU A 158 -36.40 22.35 -2.79
N THR A 159 -36.02 23.51 -3.33
CA THR A 159 -34.82 23.63 -4.17
C THR A 159 -33.53 23.28 -3.44
N ASP A 160 -33.38 23.68 -2.16
CA ASP A 160 -32.19 23.36 -1.38
C ASP A 160 -32.14 21.86 -1.03
N VAL A 161 -33.28 21.24 -0.72
CA VAL A 161 -33.37 19.79 -0.50
C VAL A 161 -33.00 19.02 -1.77
N SER A 162 -33.51 19.41 -2.94
CA SER A 162 -33.13 18.77 -4.21
C SER A 162 -31.64 18.92 -4.51
N ARG A 163 -31.06 20.11 -4.30
CA ARG A 163 -29.62 20.35 -4.47
C ARG A 163 -28.78 19.54 -3.48
N MET A 164 -29.24 19.39 -2.24
CA MET A 164 -28.57 18.55 -1.25
C MET A 164 -28.64 17.07 -1.60
N GLN A 165 -29.77 16.59 -2.12
CA GLN A 165 -29.92 15.22 -2.60
C GLN A 165 -28.98 14.93 -3.77
N GLU A 166 -28.92 15.82 -4.77
CA GLU A 166 -28.00 15.69 -5.91
C GLU A 166 -26.53 15.59 -5.46
N LYS A 167 -26.12 16.45 -4.51
CA LYS A 167 -24.77 16.39 -3.92
C LYS A 167 -24.53 15.09 -3.14
N LEU A 168 -25.55 14.57 -2.47
CA LEU A 168 -25.43 13.33 -1.70
C LEU A 168 -25.27 12.12 -2.64
N ASP A 169 -26.02 12.11 -3.73
CA ASP A 169 -25.91 11.11 -4.78
C ASP A 169 -24.53 11.17 -5.46
N GLU A 170 -24.06 12.37 -5.81
CA GLU A 170 -22.72 12.60 -6.37
C GLU A 170 -21.61 12.10 -5.42
N LEU A 171 -21.69 12.44 -4.12
CA LEU A 171 -20.72 11.99 -3.13
C LEU A 171 -20.76 10.47 -2.94
N SER A 172 -21.96 9.87 -2.95
CA SER A 172 -22.13 8.43 -2.80
C SER A 172 -21.52 7.67 -3.98
N ALA A 173 -21.67 8.20 -5.20
CA ALA A 173 -21.07 7.64 -6.40
C ALA A 173 -19.54 7.77 -6.37
N ALA A 174 -19.01 8.92 -5.96
CA ALA A 174 -17.56 9.12 -5.80
C ALA A 174 -16.96 8.18 -4.75
N LEU A 175 -17.66 7.96 -3.62
CA LEU A 175 -17.22 7.04 -2.57
C LEU A 175 -17.24 5.57 -3.04
N ALA A 176 -18.22 5.20 -3.86
CA ALA A 176 -18.29 3.86 -4.46
C ALA A 176 -17.15 3.62 -5.46
N ASP A 177 -16.83 4.61 -6.30
CA ASP A 177 -15.71 4.57 -7.24
C ASP A 177 -14.36 4.47 -6.51
N GLU A 178 -14.14 5.28 -5.47
CA GLU A 178 -12.94 5.20 -4.65
C GLU A 178 -12.83 3.84 -3.93
N GLY A 179 -13.96 3.28 -3.47
CA GLY A 179 -14.04 1.94 -2.90
C GLY A 179 -13.62 0.85 -3.89
N MET A 180 -14.08 0.92 -5.14
CA MET A 180 -13.70 -0.01 -6.20
C MET A 180 -12.22 0.11 -6.57
N ALA A 181 -11.69 1.34 -6.68
CA ALA A 181 -10.27 1.57 -6.95
C ALA A 181 -9.37 1.02 -5.83
N ARG A 182 -9.77 1.21 -4.57
CA ARG A 182 -9.06 0.63 -3.41
C ARG A 182 -9.10 -0.90 -3.40
N ALA A 183 -10.23 -1.49 -3.77
CA ALA A 183 -10.36 -2.96 -3.86
C ALA A 183 -9.46 -3.55 -4.98
N ASP A 184 -9.42 -2.92 -6.16
CA ASP A 184 -8.53 -3.34 -7.25
C ASP A 184 -7.05 -3.21 -6.86
N LEU A 185 -6.68 -2.10 -6.21
CA LEU A 185 -5.32 -1.92 -5.70
C LEU A 185 -4.95 -2.97 -4.65
N ALA A 186 -5.86 -3.30 -3.73
CA ALA A 186 -5.66 -4.34 -2.74
C ALA A 186 -5.46 -5.71 -3.39
N ALA A 187 -6.30 -6.09 -4.36
CA ALA A 187 -6.15 -7.33 -5.11
C ALA A 187 -4.83 -7.39 -5.87
N LYS A 188 -4.37 -6.26 -6.42
CA LYS A 188 -3.08 -6.18 -7.13
C LYS A 188 -1.89 -6.31 -6.18
N ILE A 189 -1.95 -5.70 -5.00
CA ILE A 189 -0.94 -5.84 -3.95
C ILE A 189 -0.88 -7.29 -3.47
N GLU A 190 -2.02 -7.91 -3.18
CA GLU A 190 -2.09 -9.31 -2.77
C GLU A 190 -1.51 -10.25 -3.84
N GLY A 191 -1.85 -10.00 -5.12
CA GLY A 191 -1.26 -10.72 -6.25
C GLY A 191 0.26 -10.53 -6.37
N GLN A 192 0.79 -9.34 -6.07
CA GLN A 192 2.24 -9.10 -6.02
C GLN A 192 2.89 -9.81 -4.85
N ILE A 193 2.30 -9.77 -3.65
CA ILE A 193 2.81 -10.48 -2.47
C ILE A 193 2.87 -11.99 -2.75
N ALA A 194 1.83 -12.56 -3.36
CA ALA A 194 1.80 -13.97 -3.75
C ALA A 194 2.88 -14.33 -4.79
N ARG A 195 3.19 -13.43 -5.73
CA ARG A 195 4.30 -13.63 -6.68
C ARG A 195 5.66 -13.54 -5.99
N THR A 196 5.83 -12.60 -5.07
CA THR A 196 7.08 -12.42 -4.32
C THR A 196 7.35 -13.62 -3.41
N SER A 197 6.34 -14.10 -2.66
CA SER A 197 6.48 -15.28 -1.82
C SER A 197 6.70 -16.57 -2.63
N ALA A 198 6.08 -16.67 -3.82
CA ALA A 198 6.37 -17.77 -4.76
C ALA A 198 7.80 -17.70 -5.33
N LEU A 199 8.38 -16.50 -5.48
CA LEU A 199 9.75 -16.33 -5.92
C LEU A 199 10.75 -16.62 -4.80
N GLU A 200 10.46 -16.18 -3.58
CA GLU A 200 11.26 -16.44 -2.38
C GLU A 200 11.36 -17.94 -2.09
N SER A 201 10.23 -18.66 -2.08
CA SER A 201 10.22 -20.12 -1.93
C SER A 201 10.99 -20.87 -3.04
N ARG A 202 10.98 -20.35 -4.28
CA ARG A 202 11.80 -20.90 -5.38
C ARG A 202 13.28 -20.61 -5.17
N LEU A 203 13.64 -19.42 -4.67
CA LEU A 203 15.02 -19.07 -4.35
C LEU A 203 15.56 -19.96 -3.24
N ASP A 204 14.81 -20.16 -2.16
CA ASP A 204 15.18 -21.05 -1.06
C ASP A 204 15.43 -22.48 -1.56
N ALA A 205 14.52 -23.00 -2.39
CA ALA A 205 14.67 -24.33 -2.97
C ALA A 205 15.90 -24.48 -3.89
N LEU A 206 16.27 -23.42 -4.62
CA LEU A 206 17.49 -23.41 -5.45
C LEU A 206 18.76 -23.22 -4.61
N GLN A 207 18.69 -22.43 -3.55
CA GLN A 207 19.82 -22.15 -2.66
C GLN A 207 20.24 -23.40 -1.89
N ASP A 208 19.28 -24.18 -1.37
CA ASP A 208 19.57 -25.46 -0.71
C ASP A 208 20.25 -26.45 -1.67
N ARG A 209 19.79 -26.54 -2.92
CA ARG A 209 20.37 -27.45 -3.92
C ARG A 209 21.78 -27.04 -4.34
N THR A 210 21.98 -25.73 -4.51
CA THR A 210 23.27 -25.16 -4.93
C THR A 210 24.32 -25.27 -3.83
N TYR A 211 23.94 -25.11 -2.56
CA TYR A 211 24.82 -25.32 -1.42
C TYR A 211 25.41 -26.73 -1.40
N TRP A 212 24.58 -27.76 -1.57
CA TRP A 212 25.06 -29.15 -1.62
C TRP A 212 25.97 -29.43 -2.82
N TYR A 213 25.74 -28.81 -3.98
CA TYR A 213 26.65 -28.93 -5.12
C TYR A 213 28.04 -28.38 -4.80
N TRP A 214 28.13 -27.22 -4.14
CA TRP A 214 29.42 -26.65 -3.70
C TRP A 214 30.12 -27.55 -2.68
N VAL A 215 29.39 -28.07 -1.68
CA VAL A 215 29.94 -28.98 -0.67
C VAL A 215 30.50 -30.25 -1.32
N VAL A 216 29.76 -30.88 -2.23
CA VAL A 216 30.23 -32.09 -2.95
C VAL A 216 31.44 -31.78 -3.83
N SER A 217 31.43 -30.63 -4.52
CA SER A 217 32.54 -30.24 -5.40
C SER A 217 33.84 -29.99 -4.62
N ILE A 218 33.75 -29.35 -3.44
CA ILE A 218 34.91 -29.14 -2.55
C ILE A 218 35.42 -30.47 -2.00
N ALA A 219 34.53 -31.37 -1.58
CA ALA A 219 34.90 -32.68 -1.07
C ALA A 219 35.62 -33.54 -2.14
N LEU A 220 35.14 -33.53 -3.37
CA LEU A 220 35.79 -34.21 -4.50
C LEU A 220 37.17 -33.63 -4.81
N MET A 221 37.30 -32.30 -4.78
CA MET A 221 38.59 -31.64 -4.99
C MET A 221 39.60 -32.00 -3.89
N ALA A 222 39.17 -32.04 -2.63
CA ALA A 222 40.01 -32.47 -1.52
C ALA A 222 40.43 -33.95 -1.66
N ALA A 223 39.51 -34.83 -2.04
CA ALA A 223 39.83 -36.24 -2.29
C ALA A 223 40.84 -36.40 -3.44
N PHE A 224 40.70 -35.64 -4.52
CA PHE A 224 41.65 -35.62 -5.62
C PHE A 224 43.05 -35.18 -5.18
N LEU A 225 43.15 -34.12 -4.36
CA LEU A 225 44.42 -33.65 -3.82
C LEU A 225 45.10 -34.70 -2.92
N ILE A 226 44.33 -35.41 -2.10
CA ILE A 226 44.85 -36.51 -1.26
C ILE A 226 45.40 -37.66 -2.13
N ILE A 227 44.68 -38.04 -3.19
CA ILE A 227 45.11 -39.10 -4.12
C ILE A 227 46.37 -38.67 -4.86
N ALA A 228 46.41 -37.44 -5.39
CA ALA A 228 47.57 -36.90 -6.09
C ALA A 228 48.81 -36.83 -5.18
N GLY A 229 48.64 -36.42 -3.91
CA GLY A 229 49.71 -36.39 -2.92
C GLY A 229 50.32 -37.77 -2.67
N LYS A 230 49.47 -38.78 -2.41
CA LYS A 230 49.92 -40.17 -2.21
C LYS A 230 50.62 -40.76 -3.44
N LEU A 231 50.12 -40.44 -4.64
CA LEU A 231 50.72 -40.92 -5.89
C LEU A 231 52.10 -40.30 -6.13
N HIS A 232 52.24 -39.01 -5.85
CA HIS A 232 53.51 -38.29 -5.98
C HIS A 232 54.57 -38.81 -4.99
N GLU A 233 54.17 -39.12 -3.76
CA GLU A 233 55.06 -39.74 -2.76
C GLU A 233 55.52 -41.14 -3.20
N LYS A 234 54.61 -41.97 -3.72
CA LYS A 234 54.94 -43.29 -4.27
C LYS A 234 55.88 -43.22 -5.49
N GLN A 235 55.67 -42.25 -6.39
CA GLN A 235 56.54 -42.06 -7.56
C GLN A 235 57.96 -41.62 -7.16
N ARG A 236 58.12 -40.83 -6.10
CA ARG A 236 59.46 -40.46 -5.60
C ARG A 236 60.22 -41.66 -5.04
N GLY A 237 59.55 -42.53 -4.30
CA GLY A 237 60.16 -43.77 -3.79
C GLY A 237 60.68 -44.67 -4.92
N LEU A 238 59.85 -44.90 -5.94
CA LEU A 238 60.23 -45.74 -7.08
C LEU A 238 61.39 -45.15 -7.89
N ARG A 239 61.43 -43.82 -8.09
CA ARG A 239 62.53 -43.16 -8.78
C ARG A 239 63.86 -43.27 -8.03
N GLN A 240 63.84 -43.16 -6.70
CA GLN A 240 65.06 -43.27 -5.88
C GLN A 240 65.62 -44.70 -5.87
N GLU A 241 64.75 -45.71 -5.83
CA GLU A 241 65.14 -47.11 -5.91
C GLU A 241 65.78 -47.44 -7.26
N MET A 242 65.15 -46.99 -8.36
CA MET A 242 65.66 -47.17 -9.72
C MET A 242 67.03 -46.50 -9.94
N MET A 243 67.28 -45.32 -9.37
CA MET A 243 68.59 -44.64 -9.50
C MET A 243 69.71 -45.40 -8.79
N ARG A 244 69.46 -45.95 -7.60
CA ARG A 244 70.47 -46.74 -6.86
C ARG A 244 70.84 -48.02 -7.59
N GLU A 245 69.88 -48.65 -8.26
CA GLU A 245 70.12 -49.87 -9.04
C GLU A 245 70.98 -49.58 -10.29
N ILE A 246 70.73 -48.45 -10.96
CA ILE A 246 71.55 -48.00 -12.10
C ILE A 246 72.98 -47.70 -11.68
N GLU A 247 73.19 -46.98 -10.57
CA GLU A 247 74.53 -46.67 -10.05
C GLU A 247 75.31 -47.95 -9.67
N GLY A 248 74.64 -48.92 -9.03
CA GLY A 248 75.26 -50.20 -8.67
C GLY A 248 75.65 -51.06 -9.89
N LEU A 249 74.85 -51.01 -10.96
CA LEU A 249 75.13 -51.74 -12.20
C LEU A 249 76.30 -51.13 -12.98
N ASP A 250 76.39 -49.80 -13.06
CA ASP A 250 77.50 -49.11 -13.74
C ASP A 250 78.84 -49.40 -13.05
N GLY A 251 78.86 -49.43 -11.71
CA GLY A 251 80.03 -49.81 -10.93
C GLY A 251 80.51 -51.23 -11.21
N SER A 252 79.62 -52.22 -11.21
CA SER A 252 79.99 -53.62 -11.45
C SER A 252 80.49 -53.86 -12.88
N MET A 253 79.91 -53.19 -13.88
CA MET A 253 80.39 -53.28 -15.27
C MET A 253 81.79 -52.71 -15.47
N LYS A 254 82.15 -51.61 -14.78
CA LYS A 254 83.50 -51.03 -14.83
C LYS A 254 84.54 -51.99 -14.23
N GLU A 255 84.22 -52.63 -13.11
CA GLU A 255 85.10 -53.63 -12.48
C GLU A 255 85.30 -54.88 -13.34
N ASP A 256 84.23 -55.41 -13.94
CA ASP A 256 84.33 -56.59 -14.82
C ASP A 256 85.20 -56.31 -16.05
N ARG A 257 85.12 -55.09 -16.61
CA ARG A 257 85.96 -54.67 -17.74
C ARG A 257 87.46 -54.70 -17.40
N VAL A 258 87.84 -54.20 -16.22
CA VAL A 258 89.23 -54.27 -15.73
C VAL A 258 89.70 -55.71 -15.63
N ARG A 259 88.85 -56.60 -15.09
CA ARG A 259 89.17 -58.02 -14.95
C ARG A 259 89.38 -58.74 -16.28
N PHE A 260 88.61 -58.39 -17.31
CA PHE A 260 88.79 -58.95 -18.65
C PHE A 260 90.13 -58.49 -19.25
N ASP A 261 90.44 -57.20 -19.18
CA ASP A 261 91.69 -56.65 -19.71
C ASP A 261 92.91 -57.23 -18.97
N GLU A 262 92.81 -57.51 -17.67
CA GLU A 262 93.89 -58.13 -16.88
C GLU A 262 94.20 -59.57 -17.33
N LYS A 263 93.16 -60.37 -17.58
CA LYS A 263 93.30 -61.74 -18.11
C LYS A 263 93.86 -61.75 -19.54
N LEU A 264 93.52 -60.76 -20.35
CA LEU A 264 94.09 -60.62 -21.70
C LEU A 264 95.59 -60.37 -21.63
N LEU A 265 96.06 -59.49 -20.74
CA LEU A 265 97.49 -59.24 -20.55
C LEU A 265 98.24 -60.48 -20.07
N GLU A 266 97.66 -61.25 -19.15
CA GLU A 266 98.26 -62.51 -18.67
C GLU A 266 98.47 -63.51 -19.82
N LEU A 267 97.49 -63.64 -20.73
CA LEU A 267 97.59 -64.49 -21.92
C LEU A 267 98.60 -63.96 -22.95
N ILE A 268 98.76 -62.64 -23.04
CA ILE A 268 99.74 -61.99 -23.91
C ILE A 268 101.17 -62.24 -23.39
N ASP A 269 101.42 -62.05 -22.10
CA ASP A 269 102.73 -62.30 -21.46
C ASP A 269 103.22 -63.73 -21.76
N ALA A 270 102.33 -64.71 -21.57
CA ALA A 270 102.61 -66.11 -21.80
C ALA A 270 102.96 -66.44 -23.27
N GLN A 271 102.42 -65.68 -24.23
CA GLN A 271 102.67 -65.88 -25.65
C GLN A 271 103.91 -65.14 -26.17
N ILE A 272 104.22 -63.94 -25.65
CA ILE A 272 105.45 -63.19 -26.02
C ILE A 272 106.69 -64.02 -25.67
N VAL A 273 106.71 -64.66 -24.50
CA VAL A 273 107.82 -65.54 -24.06
C VAL A 273 108.04 -66.72 -25.01
N LYS A 274 107.02 -67.14 -25.77
CA LYS A 274 107.09 -68.31 -26.65
C LYS A 274 107.52 -67.99 -28.08
N ALA A 275 107.38 -66.73 -28.52
CA ALA A 275 107.70 -66.28 -29.87
C ALA A 275 109.19 -65.95 -30.11
N ALA A 276 109.99 -65.86 -29.04
CA ALA A 276 111.43 -65.57 -29.13
C ALA A 276 112.30 -66.74 -29.68
N VAL A 277 111.70 -67.86 -30.11
CA VAL A 277 112.41 -69.08 -30.51
C VAL A 277 111.83 -69.67 -31.81
N THR A 278 111.85 -68.93 -32.92
CA THR A 278 111.68 -69.50 -34.28
C THR A 278 112.38 -68.63 -35.33
N THR A 279 113.23 -69.26 -36.14
CA THR A 279 114.20 -68.65 -37.09
C THR A 279 113.64 -68.36 -38.49
N GLU A 280 112.44 -67.78 -38.58
CA GLU A 280 111.98 -66.98 -39.73
C GLU A 280 111.07 -65.88 -39.17
N GLU A 281 111.38 -64.61 -39.49
CA GLU A 281 110.85 -63.43 -38.78
C GLU A 281 109.38 -63.11 -39.15
N ASP A 282 108.43 -63.85 -38.57
CA ASP A 282 107.01 -63.49 -38.60
C ASP A 282 106.64 -62.59 -37.41
N HIS A 283 106.65 -61.27 -37.64
CA HIS A 283 106.34 -60.27 -36.61
C HIS A 283 104.83 -60.15 -36.29
N THR A 284 103.96 -60.91 -36.95
CA THR A 284 102.49 -60.75 -36.86
C THR A 284 101.95 -60.80 -35.44
N LEU A 285 102.49 -61.68 -34.58
CA LEU A 285 102.05 -61.77 -33.18
C LEU A 285 102.46 -60.54 -32.37
N ALA A 286 103.70 -60.08 -32.54
CA ALA A 286 104.21 -58.89 -31.85
C ALA A 286 103.43 -57.64 -32.24
N LEU A 287 103.07 -57.50 -33.52
CA LEU A 287 102.23 -56.39 -33.99
C LEU A 287 100.83 -56.41 -33.34
N LYS A 288 100.19 -57.59 -33.25
CA LYS A 288 98.89 -57.73 -32.57
C LYS A 288 98.96 -57.44 -31.06
N VAL A 289 100.06 -57.84 -30.43
CA VAL A 289 100.32 -57.53 -29.03
C VAL A 289 100.47 -56.02 -28.82
N ALA A 290 101.20 -55.33 -29.70
CA ALA A 290 101.33 -53.88 -29.63
C ALA A 290 99.97 -53.18 -29.79
N ASP A 291 99.15 -53.61 -30.75
CA ASP A 291 97.78 -53.10 -30.95
C ASP A 291 96.95 -53.26 -29.67
N GLU A 292 97.04 -54.41 -28.99
CA GLU A 292 96.26 -54.70 -27.77
C GLU A 292 96.77 -53.92 -26.55
N ILE A 293 98.09 -53.72 -26.41
CA ILE A 293 98.68 -52.88 -25.36
C ILE A 293 98.13 -51.45 -25.44
N VAL A 294 98.16 -50.83 -26.62
CA VAL A 294 97.64 -49.46 -26.82
C VAL A 294 96.14 -49.39 -26.58
N ARG A 295 95.39 -50.43 -26.99
CA ARG A 295 93.95 -50.51 -26.72
C ARG A 295 93.65 -50.54 -25.22
N ILE A 296 94.41 -51.32 -24.44
CA ILE A 296 94.24 -51.40 -22.98
C ILE A 296 94.67 -50.08 -22.33
N GLN A 297 95.77 -49.46 -22.74
CA GLN A 297 96.17 -48.13 -22.26
C GLN A 297 95.09 -47.06 -22.48
N LYS A 298 94.45 -47.08 -23.65
CA LYS A 298 93.32 -46.19 -23.97
C LYS A 298 92.07 -46.48 -23.12
N ASN A 299 91.86 -47.73 -22.71
CA ASN A 299 90.77 -48.07 -21.79
C ASN A 299 91.08 -47.54 -20.38
N ILE A 300 92.31 -47.74 -19.90
CA ILE A 300 92.80 -47.26 -18.60
C ILE A 300 92.62 -45.74 -18.49
N SER A 301 92.96 -44.98 -19.53
CA SER A 301 92.85 -43.51 -19.53
C SER A 301 91.41 -42.97 -19.44
N ARG A 302 90.40 -43.83 -19.61
CA ARG A 302 88.98 -43.48 -19.54
C ARG A 302 88.31 -43.98 -18.25
N MET A 303 89.05 -44.67 -17.39
CA MET A 303 88.55 -45.18 -16.11
C MET A 303 88.80 -44.16 -15.00
N ASP A 304 87.89 -44.12 -14.02
CA ASP A 304 88.05 -43.28 -12.84
C ASP A 304 89.17 -43.84 -11.94
N GLU A 305 89.95 -42.97 -11.29
CA GLU A 305 91.10 -43.34 -10.46
C GLU A 305 90.72 -44.27 -9.30
N GLY A 306 89.45 -44.24 -8.88
CA GLY A 306 88.87 -45.11 -7.86
C GLY A 306 88.45 -46.51 -8.34
N THR A 307 88.57 -46.82 -9.65
CA THR A 307 88.16 -48.12 -10.21
C THR A 307 89.03 -49.24 -9.64
N LYS A 308 88.39 -50.22 -9.00
CA LYS A 308 89.08 -51.35 -8.36
C LYS A 308 89.85 -52.18 -9.39
N GLY A 309 91.13 -52.42 -9.13
CA GLY A 309 92.02 -53.20 -10.03
C GLY A 309 92.74 -52.37 -11.11
N LEU A 310 92.37 -51.09 -11.30
CA LEU A 310 92.98 -50.23 -12.33
C LEU A 310 94.51 -50.11 -12.18
N LYS A 311 94.98 -49.93 -10.94
CA LYS A 311 96.42 -49.83 -10.64
C LYS A 311 97.17 -51.12 -10.98
N GLN A 312 96.55 -52.28 -10.77
CA GLN A 312 97.13 -53.58 -11.10
C GLN A 312 97.18 -53.77 -12.61
N LEU A 313 96.11 -53.44 -13.32
CA LEU A 313 96.06 -53.48 -14.79
C LEU A 313 97.13 -52.56 -15.40
N ALA A 314 97.26 -51.33 -14.93
CA ALA A 314 98.28 -50.39 -15.39
C ALA A 314 99.71 -50.91 -15.15
N ALA A 315 99.97 -51.47 -13.97
CA ALA A 315 101.27 -52.09 -13.67
C ALA A 315 101.56 -53.30 -14.58
N SER A 316 100.55 -54.11 -14.89
CA SER A 316 100.68 -55.24 -15.83
C SER A 316 101.00 -54.76 -17.23
N VAL A 317 100.37 -53.67 -17.72
CA VAL A 317 100.71 -53.08 -19.02
C VAL A 317 102.18 -52.66 -19.09
N VAL A 318 102.69 -51.98 -18.06
CA VAL A 318 104.11 -51.58 -17.99
C VAL A 318 105.03 -52.80 -18.07
N ARG A 319 104.73 -53.86 -17.32
CA ARG A 319 105.50 -55.11 -17.39
C ARG A 319 105.53 -55.73 -18.78
N ILE A 320 104.38 -55.74 -19.48
CA ILE A 320 104.31 -56.28 -20.84
C ILE A 320 105.13 -55.41 -21.79
N GLN A 321 105.11 -54.09 -21.64
CA GLN A 321 105.94 -53.17 -22.45
C GLN A 321 107.43 -53.41 -22.22
N ASP A 322 107.85 -53.59 -20.97
CA ASP A 322 109.25 -53.90 -20.64
C ASP A 322 109.68 -55.24 -21.26
N ASN A 323 108.81 -56.26 -21.25
CA ASN A 323 109.06 -57.54 -21.89
C ASN A 323 109.11 -57.42 -23.43
N PHE A 324 108.21 -56.63 -24.01
CA PHE A 324 108.18 -56.33 -25.44
C PHE A 324 109.48 -55.65 -25.90
N ALA A 325 109.96 -54.67 -25.12
CA ALA A 325 111.24 -53.99 -25.31
C ALA A 325 112.44 -54.93 -25.16
N ALA A 326 112.42 -55.81 -24.15
CA ALA A 326 113.49 -56.80 -23.94
C ALA A 326 113.63 -57.79 -25.12
N ASN A 327 112.54 -58.05 -25.85
CA ASN A 327 112.54 -58.86 -27.07
C ASN A 327 112.89 -58.06 -28.34
N GLY A 328 113.36 -56.82 -28.19
CA GLY A 328 113.80 -55.96 -29.29
C GLY A 328 112.68 -55.21 -30.00
N TYR A 329 111.44 -55.26 -29.48
CA TYR A 329 110.31 -54.51 -30.02
C TYR A 329 110.03 -53.25 -29.21
N GLU A 330 109.96 -52.11 -29.87
CA GLU A 330 109.67 -50.83 -29.25
C GLU A 330 108.36 -50.26 -29.77
N ILE A 331 107.43 -49.96 -28.85
CA ILE A 331 106.23 -49.19 -29.16
C ILE A 331 106.59 -47.72 -29.02
N VAL A 332 106.53 -46.98 -30.12
CA VAL A 332 106.85 -45.55 -30.08
C VAL A 332 105.68 -44.80 -29.42
N ASP A 333 105.97 -44.20 -28.28
CA ASP A 333 105.02 -43.32 -27.61
C ASP A 333 104.81 -42.04 -28.43
N MET A 334 103.58 -41.83 -28.87
CA MET A 334 103.17 -40.71 -29.72
C MET A 334 102.02 -39.89 -29.11
N LEU A 335 101.43 -40.34 -28.00
CA LEU A 335 100.25 -39.68 -27.45
C LEU A 335 100.64 -38.33 -26.83
N GLU A 336 99.80 -37.31 -27.01
CA GLU A 336 100.03 -35.94 -26.49
C GLU A 336 101.28 -35.23 -27.03
N LYS A 337 101.97 -35.83 -28.01
CA LYS A 337 103.10 -35.21 -28.69
C LYS A 337 102.63 -34.34 -29.85
N PRO A 338 103.37 -33.26 -30.18
CA PRO A 338 103.07 -32.43 -31.34
C PRO A 338 103.19 -33.27 -32.63
N TYR A 339 102.23 -33.11 -33.53
CA TYR A 339 102.28 -33.76 -34.83
C TYR A 339 103.34 -33.09 -35.73
N VAL A 340 104.14 -33.90 -36.42
CA VAL A 340 105.16 -33.43 -37.36
C VAL A 340 104.78 -33.89 -38.76
N GLU A 341 104.58 -32.92 -39.65
CA GLU A 341 104.25 -33.18 -41.05
C GLU A 341 105.38 -33.96 -41.76
N GLY A 342 105.02 -35.03 -42.48
CA GLY A 342 105.99 -35.93 -43.13
C GLY A 342 106.42 -37.14 -42.28
N MET A 343 105.90 -37.30 -41.06
CA MET A 343 105.97 -38.55 -40.30
C MET A 343 105.42 -39.73 -41.11
N ARG A 344 106.05 -40.91 -41.02
CA ARG A 344 105.58 -42.16 -41.64
C ARG A 344 104.40 -42.78 -40.84
N ALA A 345 103.27 -42.09 -40.80
CA ALA A 345 102.04 -42.52 -40.13
C ALA A 345 100.80 -42.17 -40.97
N THR A 346 99.73 -42.95 -40.79
CA THR A 346 98.41 -42.65 -41.38
C THR A 346 97.63 -41.77 -40.40
N VAL A 347 97.21 -40.58 -40.84
CA VAL A 347 96.67 -39.54 -39.96
C VAL A 347 95.21 -39.23 -40.28
N ASN A 348 94.37 -39.18 -39.24
CA ASN A 348 92.99 -38.69 -39.30
C ASN A 348 92.87 -37.38 -38.50
N TYR A 349 92.41 -36.30 -39.12
CA TYR A 349 92.26 -35.00 -38.45
C TYR A 349 90.89 -34.85 -37.82
N VAL A 350 90.83 -34.25 -36.62
CA VAL A 350 89.60 -33.94 -35.88
C VAL A 350 89.72 -32.53 -35.28
N SER A 351 88.69 -31.70 -35.40
CA SER A 351 88.67 -30.36 -34.76
C SER A 351 88.49 -30.49 -33.24
N ASP A 352 89.31 -29.78 -32.46
CA ASP A 352 89.20 -29.72 -31.00
C ASP A 352 89.28 -28.28 -30.52
N GLU A 353 88.16 -27.78 -29.97
CA GLU A 353 87.98 -26.38 -29.52
C GLU A 353 88.85 -26.02 -28.29
N ASN A 354 89.52 -26.99 -27.67
CA ASN A 354 90.35 -26.76 -26.48
C ASN A 354 91.84 -26.53 -26.81
N LEU A 355 92.21 -26.55 -28.09
CA LEU A 355 93.59 -26.36 -28.55
C LEU A 355 93.75 -24.97 -29.18
N ASP A 356 94.92 -24.36 -28.99
CA ASP A 356 95.21 -23.05 -29.58
C ASP A 356 95.25 -23.13 -31.12
N GLU A 357 94.85 -22.05 -31.80
CA GLU A 357 94.75 -21.97 -33.26
C GLU A 357 96.09 -22.36 -33.93
N GLY A 358 96.05 -23.39 -34.78
CA GLY A 358 97.23 -23.94 -35.46
C GLY A 358 98.03 -24.99 -34.68
N GLN A 359 97.66 -25.31 -33.44
CA GLN A 359 98.26 -26.39 -32.67
C GLN A 359 97.73 -27.75 -33.16
N GLN A 360 98.65 -28.67 -33.46
CA GLN A 360 98.32 -30.03 -33.87
C GLN A 360 98.93 -31.03 -32.89
N ILE A 361 98.09 -31.72 -32.12
CA ILE A 361 98.54 -32.75 -31.18
C ILE A 361 97.95 -34.10 -31.55
N ILE A 362 98.71 -35.16 -31.26
CA ILE A 362 98.24 -36.52 -31.44
C ILE A 362 97.30 -36.86 -30.27
N SER A 363 96.00 -36.79 -30.52
CA SER A 363 94.96 -36.96 -29.49
C SER A 363 94.56 -38.41 -29.25
N ARG A 364 94.78 -39.29 -30.24
CA ARG A 364 94.49 -40.72 -30.09
C ARG A 364 95.34 -41.57 -31.01
N ILE A 365 95.85 -42.67 -30.47
CA ILE A 365 96.52 -43.71 -31.25
C ILE A 365 95.46 -44.77 -31.63
N ILE A 366 95.33 -45.04 -32.93
CA ILE A 366 94.44 -46.09 -33.48
C ILE A 366 95.25 -47.38 -33.68
N LYS A 367 96.47 -47.27 -34.19
CA LYS A 367 97.48 -48.33 -34.22
C LYS A 367 98.85 -47.77 -33.83
N PRO A 368 99.63 -48.42 -32.97
CA PRO A 368 100.99 -47.99 -32.65
C PRO A 368 101.94 -48.08 -33.84
N GLN A 369 102.99 -47.25 -33.79
CA GLN A 369 104.22 -47.57 -34.51
C GLN A 369 105.01 -48.58 -33.69
N VAL A 370 105.47 -49.64 -34.37
CA VAL A 370 106.32 -50.67 -33.77
C VAL A 370 107.64 -50.72 -34.53
N ASN A 371 108.74 -50.62 -33.78
CA ASN A 371 110.09 -50.83 -34.28
C ASN A 371 110.62 -52.18 -33.78
N TYR A 372 111.33 -52.93 -34.61
CA TYR A 372 112.09 -54.12 -34.22
C TYR A 372 113.57 -53.85 -34.44
N GLN A 373 114.38 -53.97 -33.38
CA GLN A 373 115.83 -53.68 -33.40
C GLN A 373 116.17 -52.32 -34.05
N GLY A 374 115.32 -51.32 -33.84
CA GLY A 374 115.47 -49.97 -34.41
C GLY A 374 114.94 -49.79 -35.84
N VAL A 375 114.46 -50.85 -36.50
CA VAL A 375 113.83 -50.77 -37.83
C VAL A 375 112.31 -50.74 -37.67
N MET A 376 111.65 -49.78 -38.33
CA MET A 376 110.18 -49.69 -38.31
C MET A 376 109.55 -50.87 -39.06
N ILE A 377 108.75 -51.67 -38.35
CA ILE A 377 108.03 -52.82 -38.91
C ILE A 377 106.52 -52.55 -39.04
N GLN A 378 105.96 -51.62 -38.27
CA GLN A 378 104.58 -51.14 -38.39
C GLN A 378 104.53 -49.62 -38.27
N SER A 379 103.89 -48.94 -39.21
CA SER A 379 103.62 -47.50 -39.15
C SER A 379 102.43 -47.20 -38.23
N ALA A 380 102.51 -46.10 -37.48
CA ALA A 380 101.39 -45.68 -36.64
C ALA A 380 100.17 -45.28 -37.50
N GLN A 381 98.99 -45.49 -36.93
CA GLN A 381 97.74 -44.86 -37.37
C GLN A 381 97.23 -44.01 -36.22
N ILE A 382 97.11 -42.71 -36.44
CA ILE A 382 96.87 -41.72 -35.39
C ILE A 382 95.73 -40.78 -35.76
N GLU A 383 95.07 -40.25 -34.73
CA GLU A 383 94.13 -39.15 -34.80
C GLU A 383 94.84 -37.90 -34.27
N VAL A 384 94.79 -36.82 -35.04
CA VAL A 384 95.41 -35.55 -34.71
C VAL A 384 94.29 -34.54 -34.48
N SER A 385 94.28 -33.98 -33.28
CA SER A 385 93.40 -32.86 -32.95
C SER A 385 94.04 -31.55 -33.41
N THR A 386 93.28 -30.77 -34.18
CA THR A 386 93.67 -29.43 -34.66
C THR A 386 92.85 -28.38 -33.94
N GLY A 387 93.52 -27.39 -33.34
CA GLY A 387 92.86 -26.18 -32.83
C GLY A 387 92.35 -25.33 -33.98
N GLU A 388 91.05 -25.05 -33.97
CA GLU A 388 90.38 -24.17 -34.94
C GLU A 388 90.57 -22.68 -34.64
#